data_AF-A0A3M6K9C8-F1
#
_entry.id   AF-A0A3M6K9C8-F1
#
_cell.length_a   1.000
_cell.length_b   1.000
_cell.length_c   1.000
_cell.angle_alpha   90.00
_cell.angle_beta   90.00
_cell.angle_gamma   90.00
#
_symmetry.space_group_name_H-M   'P 1'
#
loop_
_entity.id
_entity.type
_entity.pdbx_description
1 polymer ?
#
loop_
_entity_poly.entity_id
_entity_poly.type
_entity_poly.pdbx_seq_one_letter_code
_entity_poly.pdbx_strand_id
1 'polypeptide(L)'
;MLVEIPDPEVILSVILAFIVGLGGLYGYYKIRPFIKSKSDMVDASQSERLEYYERQLIDMKIRLDALEIQGIEQKTEDPNLELKQFLEKLAKNEVQEKEVVISQEPEKVPEKPVSTPKIANIEHTSPTNYVLHLITNKAMTSRDIQITLKKSREHTSRLMKKLFEEGLVQRNTESKPYTYSITEKGIAKVGEVQTNSTVV
;
A
#
# COMPACT_ATOMS: atom_id res chain seq x y z
N MET A 1 64.35 -26.91 -22.08
CA MET A 1 63.67 -26.18 -21.00
C MET A 1 63.69 -27.10 -19.79
N LEU A 2 64.54 -26.83 -18.80
CA LEU A 2 64.54 -27.64 -17.58
C LEU A 2 63.30 -27.26 -16.76
N VAL A 3 62.57 -28.27 -16.30
CA VAL A 3 61.47 -28.07 -15.36
C VAL A 3 62.09 -28.01 -13.97
N GLU A 4 62.11 -26.82 -13.38
CA GLU A 4 62.46 -26.64 -11.97
C GLU A 4 61.36 -27.29 -11.13
N ILE A 5 61.71 -28.39 -10.45
CA ILE A 5 60.81 -29.09 -9.53
C ILE A 5 60.76 -28.26 -8.24
N PRO A 6 59.58 -27.84 -7.76
CA PRO A 6 59.49 -27.04 -6.54
C PRO A 6 59.93 -27.84 -5.32
N ASP A 7 60.49 -27.15 -4.32
CA ASP A 7 61.01 -27.76 -3.10
C ASP A 7 59.96 -28.60 -2.37
N PRO A 8 60.35 -29.74 -1.76
CA PRO A 8 59.41 -30.68 -1.13
C PRO A 8 58.62 -30.05 0.02
N GLU A 9 59.18 -29.06 0.71
CA GLU A 9 58.48 -28.30 1.77
C GLU A 9 57.30 -27.49 1.21
N VAL A 10 57.48 -26.87 0.03
CA VAL A 10 56.42 -26.10 -0.64
C VAL A 10 55.28 -27.04 -1.04
N ILE A 11 55.61 -28.19 -1.65
CA ILE A 11 54.62 -29.21 -2.03
C ILE A 11 53.84 -29.70 -0.79
N LEU A 12 54.53 -29.97 0.31
CA LEU A 12 53.92 -30.44 1.56
C LEU A 12 53.02 -29.37 2.20
N SER A 13 53.41 -28.09 2.14
CA SER A 13 52.58 -26.98 2.62
C SER A 13 51.26 -26.84 1.86
N VAL A 14 51.28 -27.02 0.54
CA VAL A 14 50.08 -26.96 -0.32
C VAL A 14 49.14 -28.13 -0.03
N ILE A 15 49.68 -29.34 0.15
CA ILE A 15 48.90 -30.52 0.54
C ILE A 15 48.26 -30.31 1.91
N LEU A 16 49.00 -29.80 2.89
CA LEU A 16 48.48 -29.54 4.23
C LEU A 16 47.35 -28.50 4.21
N ALA A 17 47.53 -27.39 3.48
CA ALA A 17 46.49 -26.37 3.29
C ALA A 17 45.23 -26.94 2.63
N PHE A 18 45.38 -27.84 1.66
CA PHE A 18 44.26 -28.51 1.00
C PHE A 18 43.50 -29.45 1.95
N ILE A 19 44.21 -30.22 2.79
CA ILE A 19 43.60 -31.08 3.83
C ILE A 19 42.83 -30.23 4.86
N VAL A 20 43.41 -29.12 5.32
CA VAL A 20 42.74 -28.19 6.25
C VAL A 20 41.49 -27.56 5.60
N GLY A 21 41.57 -27.18 4.32
CA GLY A 21 40.44 -26.67 3.55
C GLY A 21 39.30 -27.69 3.43
N LEU A 22 39.62 -28.95 3.09
CA LEU A 22 38.65 -30.05 3.03
C LEU A 22 38.03 -30.36 4.41
N GLY A 23 38.83 -30.36 5.47
CA GLY A 23 38.36 -30.55 6.84
C GLY A 23 37.41 -29.44 7.30
N GLY A 24 37.76 -28.18 7.00
CA GLY A 24 36.91 -27.01 7.25
C GLY A 24 35.61 -27.05 6.45
N LEU A 25 35.67 -27.44 5.17
CA LEU A 25 34.49 -27.60 4.31
C LEU A 25 33.58 -28.73 4.81
N TYR A 26 34.14 -29.87 5.20
CA TYR A 26 33.38 -30.98 5.80
C TYR A 26 32.72 -30.57 7.11
N GLY A 27 33.46 -29.89 8.00
CA GLY A 27 32.93 -29.31 9.24
C GLY A 27 31.78 -28.33 8.97
N TYR A 28 31.94 -27.43 7.99
CA TYR A 28 30.89 -26.52 7.55
C TYR A 28 29.65 -27.28 7.08
N TYR A 29 29.77 -28.26 6.18
CA TYR A 29 28.63 -29.08 5.74
C TYR A 29 27.95 -29.83 6.89
N LYS A 30 28.71 -30.30 7.89
CA LYS A 30 28.17 -30.99 9.07
C LYS A 30 27.40 -30.07 10.01
N ILE A 31 27.83 -28.81 10.16
CA ILE A 31 27.24 -27.82 11.07
C ILE A 31 26.12 -27.00 10.39
N ARG A 32 26.19 -26.80 9.07
CA ARG A 32 25.19 -26.10 8.22
C ARG A 32 23.72 -26.47 8.53
N PRO A 33 23.30 -27.74 8.66
CA PRO A 33 21.90 -28.06 8.99
C PRO A 33 21.46 -27.58 10.38
N PHE A 34 22.37 -27.56 11.37
CA PHE A 34 22.06 -27.10 12.73
C PHE A 34 21.92 -25.57 12.84
N ILE A 35 22.63 -24.82 11.98
CA ILE A 35 22.50 -23.36 11.91
C ILE A 35 21.20 -22.99 11.19
N LYS A 36 20.83 -23.71 10.12
CA LYS A 36 19.65 -23.41 9.30
C LYS A 36 18.31 -23.67 10.01
N SER A 37 18.22 -24.66 10.91
CA SER A 37 16.95 -24.97 11.58
C SER A 37 16.40 -23.82 12.45
N LYS A 38 17.26 -22.92 12.97
CA LYS A 38 16.82 -21.73 13.72
C LYS A 38 16.15 -20.67 12.83
N SER A 39 16.55 -20.53 11.57
CA SER A 39 15.86 -19.65 10.61
C SER A 39 14.59 -20.31 10.07
N ASP A 40 14.67 -21.61 9.74
CA ASP A 40 13.56 -22.35 9.13
C ASP A 40 12.32 -22.40 10.05
N MET A 41 12.50 -22.44 11.39
CA MET A 41 11.39 -22.43 12.35
C MET A 41 10.68 -21.06 12.48
N VAL A 42 11.38 -19.96 12.17
CA VAL A 42 10.78 -18.61 12.09
C VAL A 42 10.05 -18.46 10.76
N ASP A 43 10.68 -18.90 9.67
CA ASP A 43 10.17 -18.84 8.30
C ASP A 43 8.88 -19.63 8.14
N ALA A 44 8.80 -20.86 8.70
CA ALA A 44 7.59 -21.68 8.71
C ALA A 44 6.34 -20.95 9.24
N SER A 45 6.51 -20.17 10.33
CA SER A 45 5.41 -19.39 10.91
C SER A 45 4.97 -18.20 10.05
N GLN A 46 5.85 -17.71 9.16
CA GLN A 46 5.52 -16.65 8.20
C GLN A 46 4.94 -17.23 6.91
N SER A 47 5.41 -18.39 6.44
CA SER A 47 4.84 -19.09 5.29
C SER A 47 3.42 -19.55 5.57
N GLU A 48 3.12 -20.10 6.75
CA GLU A 48 1.74 -20.47 7.14
C GLU A 48 0.80 -19.24 7.15
N ARG A 49 1.28 -18.08 7.62
CA ARG A 49 0.51 -16.82 7.60
C ARG A 49 0.32 -16.31 6.18
N LEU A 50 1.35 -16.41 5.34
CA LEU A 50 1.30 -16.00 3.95
C LEU A 50 0.29 -16.85 3.17
N GLU A 51 0.36 -18.18 3.32
CA GLU A 51 -0.58 -19.13 2.71
C GLU A 51 -2.02 -18.88 3.18
N TYR A 52 -2.23 -18.55 4.46
CA TYR A 52 -3.54 -18.16 4.98
C TYR A 52 -4.10 -16.91 4.29
N TYR A 53 -3.27 -15.87 4.08
CA TYR A 53 -3.68 -14.67 3.34
C TYR A 53 -3.87 -14.91 1.85
N GLU A 54 -3.04 -15.75 1.23
CA GLU A 54 -3.18 -16.18 -0.16
C GLU A 54 -4.53 -16.89 -0.39
N ARG A 55 -4.88 -17.84 0.49
CA ARG A 55 -6.18 -18.52 0.46
C ARG A 55 -7.37 -17.55 0.64
N GLN A 56 -7.24 -16.53 1.50
CA GLN A 56 -8.26 -15.48 1.62
C GLN A 56 -8.39 -14.61 0.35
N LEU A 57 -7.27 -14.26 -0.29
CA LEU A 57 -7.28 -13.49 -1.54
C LEU A 57 -7.91 -14.31 -2.68
N ILE A 58 -7.64 -15.62 -2.73
CA ILE A 58 -8.26 -16.53 -3.70
C ILE A 58 -9.78 -16.61 -3.48
N ASP A 59 -10.27 -16.79 -2.24
CA ASP A 59 -11.72 -16.78 -1.96
C ASP A 59 -12.38 -15.44 -2.32
N MET A 60 -11.74 -14.32 -1.97
CA MET A 60 -12.21 -12.98 -2.33
C MET A 60 -12.27 -12.78 -3.84
N LYS A 61 -11.27 -13.29 -4.58
CA LYS A 61 -11.24 -13.22 -6.03
C LYS A 61 -12.31 -14.11 -6.65
N ILE A 62 -12.44 -15.37 -6.24
CA ILE A 62 -13.52 -16.27 -6.71
C ILE A 62 -14.89 -15.64 -6.46
N ARG A 63 -15.08 -14.96 -5.31
CA ARG A 63 -16.32 -14.27 -4.99
C ARG A 63 -16.57 -13.03 -5.85
N LEU A 64 -15.54 -12.24 -6.16
CA LEU A 64 -15.64 -11.12 -7.11
C LEU A 64 -15.92 -11.61 -8.51
N ASP A 65 -15.15 -12.58 -9.01
CA ASP A 65 -15.33 -13.20 -10.32
C ASP A 65 -16.73 -13.83 -10.44
N ALA A 66 -17.26 -14.45 -9.37
CA ALA A 66 -18.63 -14.98 -9.34
C ALA A 66 -19.72 -13.88 -9.30
N LEU A 67 -19.49 -12.78 -8.57
CA LEU A 67 -20.39 -11.62 -8.57
C LEU A 67 -20.38 -10.88 -9.92
N GLU A 68 -19.25 -10.87 -10.62
CA GLU A 68 -19.12 -10.37 -11.98
C GLU A 68 -19.89 -11.28 -12.95
N ILE A 69 -19.66 -12.59 -12.92
CA ILE A 69 -20.41 -13.58 -13.73
C ILE A 69 -21.92 -13.52 -13.48
N GLN A 70 -22.37 -13.36 -12.23
CA GLN A 70 -23.79 -13.20 -11.88
C GLN A 70 -24.34 -11.81 -12.18
N GLY A 71 -23.50 -10.76 -12.22
CA GLY A 71 -23.89 -9.38 -12.49
C GLY A 71 -23.98 -9.02 -13.98
N ILE A 72 -23.32 -9.79 -14.85
CA ILE A 72 -23.25 -9.51 -16.30
C ILE A 72 -24.60 -9.70 -17.02
N GLU A 73 -25.57 -10.44 -16.47
CA GLU A 73 -26.92 -10.53 -17.07
C GLU A 73 -27.84 -9.33 -16.78
N GLN A 74 -27.43 -8.34 -15.97
CA GLN A 74 -28.30 -7.22 -15.61
C GLN A 74 -27.72 -5.83 -15.94
N LYS A 75 -27.78 -5.52 -17.25
CA LYS A 75 -27.77 -4.16 -17.83
C LYS A 75 -26.45 -3.36 -17.72
N THR A 76 -25.45 -3.77 -18.49
CA THR A 76 -24.47 -2.82 -19.06
C THR A 76 -25.04 -2.12 -20.30
N GLU A 77 -26.09 -1.31 -20.11
CA GLU A 77 -26.37 -0.22 -21.04
C GLU A 77 -25.40 0.91 -20.72
N ASP A 78 -24.37 1.07 -21.54
CA ASP A 78 -23.44 2.20 -21.46
C ASP A 78 -24.24 3.51 -21.50
N PRO A 79 -24.22 4.38 -20.48
CA PRO A 79 -24.91 5.67 -20.54
C PRO A 79 -24.33 6.61 -21.60
N ASN A 80 -23.16 6.26 -22.16
CA ASN A 80 -22.56 6.92 -23.31
C ASN A 80 -23.08 6.41 -24.67
N LEU A 81 -23.82 5.29 -24.74
CA LEU A 81 -24.26 4.72 -26.01
C LEU A 81 -25.40 5.53 -26.64
N GLU A 82 -26.40 5.93 -25.86
CA GLU A 82 -27.44 6.88 -26.31
C GLU A 82 -26.83 8.22 -26.75
N LEU A 83 -25.89 8.77 -25.95
CA LEU A 83 -25.23 10.04 -26.26
C LEU A 83 -24.40 9.95 -27.56
N LYS A 84 -23.68 8.84 -27.77
CA LYS A 84 -22.95 8.59 -29.02
C LYS A 84 -23.89 8.47 -30.22
N GLN A 85 -24.99 7.71 -30.11
CA GLN A 85 -25.97 7.60 -31.19
C GLN A 85 -26.68 8.93 -31.49
N PHE A 86 -26.87 9.79 -30.49
CA PHE A 86 -27.41 11.13 -30.68
C PHE A 86 -26.41 12.06 -31.39
N LEU A 87 -25.15 12.06 -30.96
CA LEU A 87 -24.06 12.81 -31.60
C LEU A 87 -23.81 12.35 -33.04
N GLU A 88 -23.87 11.04 -33.32
CA GLU A 88 -23.73 10.48 -34.66
C GLU A 88 -24.88 10.90 -35.59
N LYS A 89 -26.11 10.98 -35.08
CA LYS A 89 -27.26 11.50 -35.84
C LYS A 89 -27.16 13.01 -36.13
N LEU A 90 -26.52 13.78 -35.26
CA LEU A 90 -26.21 15.20 -35.50
C LEU A 90 -25.12 15.35 -36.57
N ALA A 91 -23.99 14.65 -36.39
CA ALA A 91 -22.85 14.70 -37.32
C ALA A 91 -23.21 14.25 -38.76
N LYS A 92 -24.17 13.33 -38.92
CA LYS A 92 -24.58 12.82 -40.24
C LYS A 92 -25.47 13.78 -41.04
N ASN A 93 -26.02 14.82 -40.41
CA ASN A 93 -26.84 15.83 -41.08
C ASN A 93 -26.05 17.07 -41.53
N GLU A 94 -24.83 17.26 -41.03
CA GLU A 94 -23.97 18.39 -41.40
C GLU A 94 -22.90 17.95 -42.42
N VAL A 95 -23.26 18.12 -43.70
CA VAL A 95 -22.40 18.64 -44.79
C VAL A 95 -20.97 18.07 -44.86
N GLN A 96 -20.67 17.16 -45.79
CA GLN A 96 -20.25 17.53 -47.16
C GLN A 96 -19.25 18.71 -47.26
N GLU A 97 -18.07 18.66 -46.64
CA GLU A 97 -16.87 19.25 -47.28
C GLU A 97 -15.52 18.65 -46.84
N LYS A 98 -14.64 18.44 -47.83
CA LYS A 98 -13.15 18.30 -47.75
C LYS A 98 -12.51 17.22 -46.88
N GLU A 99 -12.53 16.01 -47.43
CA GLU A 99 -11.37 15.29 -48.01
C GLU A 99 -9.90 15.76 -47.76
N VAL A 100 -8.99 14.75 -47.69
CA VAL A 100 -7.50 14.73 -47.83
C VAL A 100 -6.68 15.09 -46.55
N VAL A 101 -6.20 14.16 -45.69
CA VAL A 101 -5.28 12.97 -45.83
C VAL A 101 -3.77 13.31 -45.75
N ILE A 102 -2.99 12.39 -45.12
CA ILE A 102 -1.51 12.38 -44.84
C ILE A 102 -1.10 13.13 -43.54
N SER A 103 -0.33 12.61 -42.56
CA SER A 103 0.14 11.22 -42.26
C SER A 103 0.72 11.05 -40.82
N GLN A 104 0.84 9.78 -40.38
CA GLN A 104 1.88 9.19 -39.49
C GLN A 104 2.11 9.68 -38.03
N GLU A 105 1.40 9.00 -37.12
CA GLU A 105 1.83 8.32 -35.86
C GLU A 105 3.35 7.98 -35.69
N PRO A 106 3.92 7.76 -34.46
CA PRO A 106 3.54 8.08 -33.07
C PRO A 106 4.64 8.81 -32.22
N GLU A 107 4.30 9.08 -30.93
CA GLU A 107 5.13 9.00 -29.70
C GLU A 107 5.21 10.30 -28.83
N LYS A 108 5.16 10.09 -27.50
CA LYS A 108 5.36 11.00 -26.35
C LYS A 108 4.20 11.91 -25.88
N VAL A 109 3.54 11.47 -24.79
CA VAL A 109 3.65 12.01 -23.40
C VAL A 109 3.81 13.55 -23.24
N PRO A 110 3.15 14.25 -22.26
CA PRO A 110 2.17 13.82 -21.23
C PRO A 110 0.86 14.64 -21.19
N GLU A 111 -0.18 14.14 -20.49
CA GLU A 111 -1.28 14.99 -20.01
C GLU A 111 -1.51 14.91 -18.49
N LYS A 112 -1.74 16.09 -17.93
CA LYS A 112 -2.13 16.43 -16.55
C LYS A 112 -3.13 17.60 -16.68
N PRO A 113 -4.01 17.85 -15.70
CA PRO A 113 -4.74 16.92 -14.84
C PRO A 113 -6.25 17.28 -14.75
N VAL A 114 -7.15 16.29 -14.63
CA VAL A 114 -8.55 16.56 -14.26
C VAL A 114 -8.76 16.34 -12.75
N SER A 115 -9.40 17.31 -12.11
CA SER A 115 -9.47 17.52 -10.67
C SER A 115 -9.96 16.34 -9.84
N THR A 116 -9.07 15.76 -9.05
CA THR A 116 -9.45 15.23 -7.72
C THR A 116 -9.68 16.40 -6.75
N PRO A 117 -10.54 16.25 -5.72
CA PRO A 117 -10.61 17.24 -4.65
C PRO A 117 -9.22 17.33 -4.02
N LYS A 118 -8.65 18.55 -4.03
CA LYS A 118 -7.31 18.86 -3.54
C LYS A 118 -7.23 18.65 -2.03
N ILE A 119 -7.04 17.39 -1.61
CA ILE A 119 -6.45 17.08 -0.31
C ILE A 119 -5.08 17.76 -0.36
N ALA A 120 -4.93 18.86 0.36
CA ALA A 120 -3.63 19.47 0.52
C ALA A 120 -2.66 18.38 1.03
N ASN A 121 -1.46 18.30 0.48
CA ASN A 121 -0.39 17.52 1.09
C ASN A 121 0.01 18.21 2.39
N ILE A 122 -0.76 17.96 3.45
CA ILE A 122 -0.47 18.40 4.81
C ILE A 122 0.57 17.42 5.39
N GLU A 123 1.73 17.38 4.73
CA GLU A 123 2.79 16.39 4.94
C GLU A 123 3.43 16.50 6.34
N HIS A 124 3.14 17.59 7.06
CA HIS A 124 3.71 17.89 8.38
C HIS A 124 2.67 18.28 9.45
N THR A 125 1.38 17.90 9.35
CA THR A 125 0.54 17.88 10.56
C THR A 125 0.76 16.61 11.36
N SER A 126 1.01 16.75 12.67
CA SER A 126 0.90 15.66 13.63
C SER A 126 -0.43 14.91 13.42
N PRO A 127 -0.44 13.56 13.41
CA PRO A 127 -1.67 12.77 13.23
C PRO A 127 -2.82 13.16 14.16
N THR A 128 -2.52 13.71 15.35
CA THR A 128 -3.50 14.31 16.28
C THR A 128 -4.35 15.39 15.61
N ASN A 129 -3.71 16.37 14.96
CA ASN A 129 -4.39 17.56 14.44
C ASN A 129 -5.27 17.20 13.24
N TYR A 130 -4.78 16.29 12.40
CA TYR A 130 -5.55 15.76 11.27
C TYR A 130 -6.80 15.01 11.74
N VAL A 131 -6.68 14.16 12.77
CA VAL A 131 -7.85 13.47 13.36
C VAL A 131 -8.83 14.46 13.96
N LEU A 132 -8.38 15.45 14.75
CA LEU A 132 -9.26 16.44 15.36
C LEU A 132 -10.03 17.25 14.29
N HIS A 133 -9.36 17.68 13.23
CA HIS A 133 -10.01 18.36 12.11
C HIS A 133 -11.03 17.47 11.38
N LEU A 134 -10.72 16.18 11.19
CA LEU A 134 -11.62 15.21 10.57
C LEU A 134 -12.91 15.02 11.38
N ILE A 135 -12.81 14.81 12.70
CA ILE A 135 -13.98 14.57 13.56
C ILE A 135 -14.77 15.85 13.89
N THR A 136 -14.21 17.04 13.66
CA THR A 136 -14.92 18.33 13.81
C THR A 136 -16.12 18.40 12.87
N ASN A 137 -15.97 17.87 11.65
CA ASN A 137 -17.01 17.91 10.63
C ASN A 137 -18.09 16.83 10.81
N LYS A 138 -17.72 15.68 11.39
CA LYS A 138 -18.62 14.53 11.59
C LYS A 138 -18.09 13.58 12.66
N ALA A 139 -18.95 13.11 13.55
CA ALA A 139 -18.59 12.02 14.47
C ALA A 139 -18.24 10.73 13.69
N MET A 140 -17.09 10.14 13.99
CA MET A 140 -16.53 9.00 13.24
C MET A 140 -16.20 7.81 14.13
N THR A 141 -16.21 6.60 13.56
CA THR A 141 -15.76 5.39 14.26
C THR A 141 -14.23 5.28 14.23
N SER A 142 -13.67 4.43 15.11
CA SER A 142 -12.23 4.07 15.03
C SER A 142 -11.83 3.53 13.65
N ARG A 143 -12.76 2.93 12.90
CA ARG A 143 -12.49 2.31 11.59
C ARG A 143 -12.41 3.34 10.48
N ASP A 144 -13.30 4.35 10.50
CA ASP A 144 -13.27 5.44 9.51
C ASP A 144 -11.96 6.22 9.64
N ILE A 145 -11.60 6.58 10.88
CA ILE A 145 -10.35 7.27 11.20
C ILE A 145 -9.13 6.44 10.76
N GLN A 146 -9.16 5.11 10.95
CA GLN A 146 -8.10 4.22 10.47
C GLN A 146 -7.93 4.29 8.95
N ILE A 147 -9.04 4.27 8.21
CA ILE A 147 -9.05 4.31 6.73
C ILE A 147 -8.53 5.66 6.24
N THR A 148 -9.01 6.78 6.80
CA THR A 148 -8.59 8.13 6.39
C THR A 148 -7.10 8.37 6.70
N LEU A 149 -6.60 7.93 7.86
CA LEU A 149 -5.19 8.05 8.22
C LEU A 149 -4.25 7.10 7.45
N LYS A 150 -4.77 6.05 6.81
CA LYS A 150 -3.99 4.94 6.22
C LYS A 150 -2.96 4.35 7.21
N LYS A 151 -3.34 4.20 8.49
CA LYS A 151 -2.49 3.62 9.55
C LYS A 151 -3.01 2.27 10.05
N SER A 152 -2.19 1.56 10.83
CA SER A 152 -2.62 0.31 11.46
C SER A 152 -3.76 0.56 12.46
N ARG A 153 -4.57 -0.48 12.69
CA ARG A 153 -5.62 -0.48 13.72
C ARG A 153 -5.05 -0.14 15.10
N GLU A 154 -3.84 -0.63 15.40
CA GLU A 154 -3.17 -0.38 16.67
C GLU A 154 -2.75 1.08 16.84
N HIS A 155 -2.06 1.67 15.86
CA HIS A 155 -1.67 3.09 15.92
C HIS A 155 -2.90 3.99 16.08
N THR A 156 -3.96 3.72 15.33
CA THR A 156 -5.23 4.45 15.43
C THR A 156 -5.86 4.28 16.83
N SER A 157 -5.85 3.07 17.38
CA SER A 157 -6.39 2.80 18.74
C SER A 157 -5.58 3.51 19.83
N ARG A 158 -4.24 3.50 19.73
CA ARG A 158 -3.34 4.23 20.64
C ARG A 158 -3.55 5.74 20.55
N LEU A 159 -3.71 6.28 19.34
CA LEU A 159 -3.99 7.70 19.10
C LEU A 159 -5.34 8.13 19.69
N MET A 160 -6.42 7.39 19.40
CA MET A 160 -7.76 7.71 19.94
C MET A 160 -7.82 7.56 21.47
N LYS A 161 -7.10 6.59 22.04
CA LYS A 161 -6.95 6.47 23.50
C LYS A 161 -6.28 7.72 24.08
N LYS A 162 -5.14 8.15 23.51
CA LYS A 162 -4.42 9.35 23.95
C LYS A 162 -5.29 10.61 23.87
N LEU A 163 -5.97 10.85 22.74
CA LEU A 163 -6.84 12.01 22.54
C LEU A 163 -8.03 12.04 23.54
N PHE A 164 -8.52 10.87 23.95
CA PHE A 164 -9.56 10.74 24.96
C PHE A 164 -9.03 11.02 26.38
N GLU A 165 -7.83 10.51 26.71
CA GLU A 165 -7.14 10.80 27.98
C GLU A 165 -6.77 12.28 28.13
N GLU A 166 -6.43 12.96 27.03
CA GLU A 166 -6.19 14.41 26.96
C GLU A 166 -7.49 15.24 27.00
N GLY A 167 -8.66 14.61 26.95
CA GLY A 167 -9.97 15.27 26.98
C GLY A 167 -10.27 16.11 25.71
N LEU A 168 -9.63 15.79 24.59
CA LEU A 168 -9.83 16.46 23.30
C LEU A 168 -10.98 15.84 22.51
N VAL A 169 -11.29 14.56 22.76
CA VAL A 169 -12.37 13.81 22.11
C VAL A 169 -13.18 13.03 23.14
N GLN A 170 -14.48 12.89 22.89
CA GLN A 170 -15.40 12.06 23.66
C GLN A 170 -15.77 10.81 22.86
N ARG A 171 -15.93 9.67 23.52
CA ARG A 171 -16.39 8.41 22.90
C ARG A 171 -17.84 8.16 23.27
N ASN A 172 -18.73 8.06 22.30
CA ASN A 172 -20.08 7.54 22.52
C ASN A 172 -20.03 6.01 22.62
N THR A 173 -20.60 5.45 23.69
CA THR A 173 -20.67 4.00 23.97
C THR A 173 -22.08 3.40 23.85
N GLU A 174 -23.08 4.21 23.53
CA GLU A 174 -24.50 3.83 23.41
C GLU A 174 -24.72 2.90 22.20
N SER A 175 -23.95 3.10 21.12
CA SER A 175 -24.01 2.29 19.91
C SER A 175 -22.67 1.63 19.59
N LYS A 176 -22.73 0.47 18.92
CA LYS A 176 -21.56 -0.22 18.35
C LYS A 176 -21.68 -0.15 16.82
N PRO A 177 -20.59 0.16 16.08
CA PRO A 177 -19.25 0.52 16.56
C PRO A 177 -19.19 1.89 17.27
N TYR A 178 -18.33 2.01 18.30
CA TYR A 178 -18.17 3.27 19.05
C TYR A 178 -17.72 4.41 18.14
N THR A 179 -18.39 5.56 18.28
CA THR A 179 -18.06 6.80 17.59
C THR A 179 -17.34 7.79 18.51
N TYR A 180 -16.58 8.70 17.91
CA TYR A 180 -15.88 9.77 18.59
C TYR A 180 -16.36 11.12 18.06
N SER A 181 -16.59 12.04 18.98
CA SER A 181 -16.88 13.46 18.74
C SER A 181 -15.79 14.34 19.34
N ILE A 182 -15.62 15.55 18.82
CA ILE A 182 -14.69 16.52 19.38
C ILE A 182 -15.29 17.18 20.64
N THR A 183 -14.45 17.44 21.64
CA THR A 183 -14.81 18.20 22.84
C THR A 183 -14.41 19.67 22.68
N GLU A 184 -14.97 20.60 23.45
CA GLU A 184 -14.63 22.03 23.43
C GLU A 184 -13.10 22.30 23.46
N LYS A 185 -12.36 21.54 24.29
CA LYS A 185 -10.89 21.58 24.34
C LYS A 185 -10.22 21.19 23.02
N GLY A 186 -10.78 20.19 22.32
CA GLY A 186 -10.32 19.78 20.99
C GLY A 186 -10.58 20.86 19.94
N ILE A 187 -11.74 21.52 19.98
CA ILE A 187 -12.09 22.63 19.08
C ILE A 187 -11.11 23.79 19.25
N ALA A 188 -10.84 24.20 20.51
CA ALA A 188 -9.84 25.22 20.82
C ALA A 188 -8.46 24.86 20.23
N LYS A 189 -8.04 23.58 20.36
CA LYS A 189 -6.75 23.13 19.84
C LYS A 189 -6.65 23.16 18.32
N VAL A 190 -7.74 22.88 17.61
CA VAL A 190 -7.83 23.00 16.14
C VAL A 190 -7.83 24.47 15.69
N GLY A 191 -8.39 25.38 16.49
CA GLY A 191 -8.32 26.82 16.26
C GLY A 191 -6.89 27.36 16.35
N GLU A 192 -6.16 27.03 17.42
CA GLU A 192 -4.75 27.42 17.60
C GLU A 192 -3.86 27.02 16.41
N VAL A 193 -4.03 25.80 15.88
CA VAL A 193 -3.18 25.31 14.77
C VAL A 193 -3.45 26.08 13.48
N GLN A 194 -4.68 26.54 13.24
CA GLN A 194 -5.00 27.33 12.06
C GLN A 194 -4.40 28.73 12.12
N THR A 195 -4.46 29.41 13.27
CA THR A 195 -3.87 30.76 13.41
C THR A 195 -2.35 30.74 13.21
N ASN A 196 -1.66 29.72 13.74
CA ASN A 196 -0.21 29.56 13.56
C ASN A 196 0.20 29.22 12.11
N SER A 197 -0.71 28.70 11.28
CA SER A 197 -0.41 28.36 9.87
C SER A 197 -0.64 29.53 8.90
N THR A 198 -1.22 30.65 9.35
CA THR A 198 -1.52 31.83 8.53
C THR A 198 -0.47 32.95 8.70
N VAL A 199 0.49 32.80 9.61
CA VAL A 199 1.53 33.81 9.90
C VAL A 199 2.91 33.30 9.46
N VAL A 200 3.09 33.17 8.13
CA VAL A 200 4.39 33.09 7.44
C VAL A 200 4.26 33.82 6.09
#